data_AF-A9EDK5-F1
#
_entry.id   AF-A9EDK5-F1
#
_cell.length_a   1.000
_cell.length_b   1.000
_cell.length_c   1.000
_cell.angle_alpha   90.00
_cell.angle_beta   90.00
_cell.angle_gamma   90.00
#
_symmetry.space_group_name_H-M   'P 1'
#
loop_
_entity.id
_entity.type
_entity.pdbx_description
1 polymer ?
#
loop_
_entity_poly.entity_id
_entity_poly.type
_entity_poly.pdbx_seq_one_letter_code
_entity_poly.pdbx_strand_id
1 'polypeptide(L)'
;MRGLSVRFLMPSGRRIAAVTDAHFDVAAGECLALVGESGCGKSVLASALLGLLPANAQAAGGAYLGDVDLLAADERTLARTVRGRLIGLIPQSPAAHLTPVRTVRSQLEETVVALTGTRGRAAVRQAAEAAAERAAFPAGHLDHHPHE
;
A
#
# COMPACT_ATOMS: atom_id res chain seq x y z
N MET A 1 -14.44 5.24 -7.70
CA MET A 1 -13.43 6.06 -8.44
C MET A 1 -14.12 6.83 -9.54
N ARG A 2 -13.73 8.10 -9.74
CA ARG A 2 -14.42 9.05 -10.62
C ARG A 2 -13.39 9.73 -11.55
N GLY A 3 -13.23 9.19 -12.76
CA GLY A 3 -12.41 9.79 -13.82
C GLY A 3 -10.92 9.91 -13.48
N LEU A 4 -10.36 8.93 -12.77
CA LEU A 4 -8.95 8.95 -12.40
C LEU A 4 -8.09 8.96 -13.68
N SER A 5 -7.23 9.96 -13.80
CA SER A 5 -6.24 10.05 -14.86
C SER A 5 -4.85 10.29 -14.25
N VAL A 6 -3.83 9.64 -14.80
CA VAL A 6 -2.44 9.84 -14.39
C VAL A 6 -1.57 10.11 -15.60
N ARG A 7 -0.82 11.22 -15.56
CA ARG A 7 0.10 11.62 -16.62
C ARG A 7 1.50 11.86 -16.07
N PHE A 8 2.51 11.35 -16.76
CA PHE A 8 3.92 11.61 -16.46
C PHE A 8 4.44 12.77 -17.32
N LEU A 9 5.09 13.75 -16.68
CA LEU A 9 5.82 14.81 -17.35
C LEU A 9 7.26 14.35 -17.60
N MET A 10 7.63 14.27 -18.88
CA MET A 10 8.99 13.93 -19.29
C MET A 10 9.87 15.17 -19.32
N PRO A 11 11.21 15.05 -19.20
CA PRO A 11 12.14 16.18 -19.32
C PRO A 11 12.01 16.96 -20.63
N SER A 12 11.57 16.31 -21.71
CA SER A 12 11.29 16.95 -23.00
C SER A 12 10.00 17.79 -23.04
N GLY A 13 9.28 17.90 -21.92
CA GLY A 13 7.97 18.54 -21.84
C GLY A 13 6.80 17.66 -22.32
N ARG A 14 7.09 16.50 -22.92
CA ARG A 14 6.06 15.55 -23.36
C ARG A 14 5.29 14.98 -22.16
N ARG A 15 3.97 14.89 -22.27
CA ARG A 15 3.10 14.24 -21.28
C ARG A 15 2.74 12.83 -21.77
N ILE A 16 3.03 11.81 -20.96
CA ILE A 16 2.68 10.41 -21.25
C ILE A 16 1.51 10.03 -20.35
N ALA A 17 0.39 9.63 -20.95
CA ALA A 17 -0.75 9.11 -20.21
C ALA A 17 -0.48 7.67 -19.78
N ALA A 18 -0.60 7.39 -18.49
CA ALA A 18 -0.48 6.04 -17.94
C ALA A 18 -1.82 5.47 -17.50
N VAL A 19 -2.75 6.33 -17.07
CA VAL A 19 -4.15 6.00 -16.81
C VAL A 19 -4.99 7.12 -17.39
N THR A 20 -6.06 6.79 -18.11
CA THR A 20 -6.95 7.76 -18.74
C THR A 20 -8.37 7.47 -18.31
N ASP A 21 -8.98 8.44 -17.63
CA ASP A 21 -10.41 8.49 -17.31
C ASP A 21 -10.98 7.17 -16.77
N ALA A 22 -10.33 6.60 -15.77
CA ALA A 22 -10.77 5.33 -15.20
C ALA A 22 -11.95 5.55 -14.24
N HIS A 23 -12.97 4.70 -14.35
CA HIS A 23 -14.18 4.69 -13.53
C HIS A 23 -14.51 3.28 -13.10
N PHE A 24 -14.67 3.08 -11.79
CA PHE A 24 -15.26 1.88 -11.21
C PHE A 24 -15.60 2.16 -9.75
N ASP A 25 -16.51 1.38 -9.18
CA ASP A 25 -16.79 1.33 -7.75
C ASP A 25 -16.60 -0.11 -7.27
N VAL A 26 -16.18 -0.23 -6.00
CA VAL A 26 -16.03 -1.52 -5.32
C VAL A 26 -16.76 -1.37 -3.99
N ALA A 27 -17.82 -2.15 -3.79
CA ALA A 27 -18.57 -2.14 -2.55
C ALA A 27 -17.86 -2.96 -1.45
N ALA A 28 -18.28 -2.78 -0.20
CA ALA A 28 -17.75 -3.55 0.91
C ALA A 28 -18.01 -5.05 0.70
N GLY A 29 -16.95 -5.86 0.82
CA GLY A 29 -17.00 -7.31 0.60
C GLY A 29 -16.83 -7.73 -0.85
N GLU A 30 -16.73 -6.80 -1.80
CA GLU A 30 -16.46 -7.13 -3.20
C GLU A 30 -14.97 -7.29 -3.48
N CYS A 31 -14.66 -8.15 -4.45
CA CYS A 31 -13.32 -8.33 -4.98
C CYS A 31 -13.30 -7.87 -6.44
N LEU A 32 -12.51 -6.84 -6.73
CA LEU A 32 -12.27 -6.38 -8.09
C LEU A 32 -10.92 -6.90 -8.59
N ALA A 33 -10.94 -7.66 -9.69
CA ALA A 33 -9.74 -8.06 -10.41
C ALA A 33 -9.49 -7.10 -11.58
N LEU A 34 -8.35 -6.40 -11.56
CA LEU A 34 -7.91 -5.56 -12.68
C LEU A 34 -6.88 -6.32 -13.52
N VAL A 35 -7.26 -6.69 -14.74
CA VAL A 35 -6.42 -7.48 -15.66
C VAL A 35 -6.03 -6.64 -16.87
N GLY A 36 -4.82 -6.85 -17.38
CA GLY A 36 -4.32 -6.19 -18.59
C GLY A 36 -2.84 -6.48 -18.81
N GLU A 37 -2.31 -6.08 -19.96
CA GLU A 37 -0.91 -6.29 -20.32
C GLU A 37 0.08 -5.56 -19.38
N SER A 38 1.33 -6.01 -19.36
CA SER A 38 2.38 -5.29 -18.63
C SER A 38 2.49 -3.85 -19.14
N GLY A 39 2.58 -2.88 -18.23
CA GLY A 39 2.67 -1.45 -18.59
C GLY A 39 1.34 -0.75 -18.87
N CYS A 40 0.18 -1.43 -18.83
CA CYS A 40 -1.12 -0.78 -19.08
C CYS A 40 -1.65 0.14 -17.95
N GLY A 41 -0.80 0.50 -16.97
CA GLY A 41 -1.15 1.44 -15.90
C GLY A 41 -1.69 0.85 -14.59
N LYS A 42 -1.83 -0.48 -14.45
CA LYS A 42 -2.36 -1.11 -13.20
C LYS A 42 -1.59 -0.68 -11.95
N SER A 43 -0.27 -0.80 -11.96
CA SER A 43 0.57 -0.41 -10.83
C SER A 43 0.56 1.11 -10.61
N VAL A 44 0.46 1.90 -11.68
CA VAL A 44 0.34 3.36 -11.59
C VAL A 44 -0.97 3.77 -10.92
N LEU A 45 -2.07 3.10 -11.26
CA LEU A 45 -3.36 3.28 -10.62
C LEU A 45 -3.28 2.96 -9.13
N ALA A 46 -2.71 1.81 -8.75
CA ALA A 46 -2.53 1.44 -7.34
C ALA A 46 -1.66 2.46 -6.57
N SER A 47 -0.55 2.91 -7.17
CA SER A 47 0.30 3.94 -6.58
C SER A 47 -0.42 5.29 -6.43
N ALA A 48 -1.28 5.66 -7.39
CA ALA A 48 -2.08 6.89 -7.30
C ALA A 48 -3.03 6.87 -6.10
N LEU A 49 -3.74 5.76 -5.87
CA LEU A 49 -4.66 5.61 -4.74
C LEU A 49 -3.96 5.71 -3.38
N LEU A 50 -2.67 5.40 -3.33
CA LEU A 50 -1.87 5.47 -2.11
C LEU A 50 -1.04 6.76 -2.02
N GLY A 51 -1.13 7.68 -2.99
CA GLY A 51 -0.27 8.87 -3.05
C GLY A 51 1.22 8.54 -3.17
N LEU A 52 1.57 7.42 -3.79
CA LEU A 52 2.94 6.93 -4.00
C LEU A 52 3.44 7.19 -5.43
N LEU A 53 2.81 8.13 -6.13
CA LEU A 53 3.26 8.56 -7.45
C LEU A 53 4.60 9.31 -7.35
N PRO A 54 5.52 9.12 -8.32
CA PRO A 54 6.76 9.90 -8.35
C PRO A 54 6.47 11.37 -8.65
N ALA A 55 7.41 12.25 -8.31
CA ALA A 55 7.24 13.71 -8.42
C ALA A 55 6.91 14.21 -9.84
N ASN A 56 7.26 13.46 -10.88
CA ASN A 56 6.96 13.82 -12.26
C ASN A 56 5.59 13.32 -12.74
N ALA A 57 4.82 12.62 -11.91
CA ALA A 57 3.47 12.18 -12.21
C ALA A 57 2.43 13.13 -11.61
N GLN A 58 1.35 13.35 -12.36
CA GLN A 58 0.22 14.17 -11.96
C GLN A 58 -1.04 13.34 -12.06
N ALA A 59 -1.79 13.28 -10.96
CA ALA A 59 -3.11 12.67 -10.91
C ALA A 59 -4.20 13.74 -11.06
N ALA A 60 -5.32 13.36 -11.67
CA ALA A 60 -6.53 14.17 -11.79
C ALA A 60 -7.77 13.27 -11.66
N GLY A 61 -8.93 13.87 -11.42
CA GLY A 61 -10.17 13.17 -11.10
C GLY A 61 -10.36 13.02 -9.59
N GLY A 62 -11.06 11.98 -9.16
CA GLY A 62 -11.30 11.68 -7.75
C GLY A 62 -11.26 10.19 -7.42
N ALA A 63 -10.70 9.85 -6.27
CA ALA A 63 -10.70 8.49 -5.74
C ALA A 63 -11.09 8.51 -4.26
N TYR A 64 -12.24 7.95 -3.93
CA TYR A 64 -12.83 8.07 -2.60
C TYR A 64 -12.81 6.73 -1.88
N LEU A 65 -12.38 6.75 -0.62
CA LEU A 65 -12.54 5.65 0.33
C LEU A 65 -13.30 6.16 1.55
N GLY A 66 -14.59 5.83 1.62
CA GLY A 66 -15.51 6.53 2.52
C GLY A 66 -15.52 8.04 2.21
N ASP A 67 -15.27 8.85 3.22
CA ASP A 67 -15.24 10.32 3.11
C ASP A 67 -13.86 10.87 2.69
N VAL A 68 -12.85 10.01 2.51
CA VAL A 68 -11.49 10.44 2.18
C VAL A 68 -11.29 10.48 0.66
N ASP A 69 -11.03 11.67 0.12
CA ASP A 69 -10.50 11.82 -1.24
C ASP A 69 -8.98 11.51 -1.24
N LEU A 70 -8.62 10.32 -1.72
CA LEU A 70 -7.25 9.81 -1.72
C LEU A 70 -6.30 10.63 -2.59
N LEU A 71 -6.80 11.34 -3.62
CA LEU A 71 -5.95 12.12 -4.52
C LEU A 71 -5.68 13.53 -3.98
N ALA A 72 -6.58 14.05 -3.15
CA ALA A 72 -6.47 15.38 -2.55
C ALA A 72 -5.95 15.35 -1.09
N ALA A 73 -5.95 14.18 -0.45
CA ALA A 73 -5.46 14.01 0.91
C ALA A 73 -3.98 14.42 1.05
N ASP A 74 -3.67 15.15 2.12
CA ASP A 74 -2.29 15.48 2.45
C ASP A 74 -1.51 14.25 2.96
N GLU A 75 -0.18 14.36 2.94
CA GLU A 75 0.69 13.26 3.34
C GLU A 75 0.42 12.82 4.79
N ARG A 76 0.05 13.75 5.69
CA ARG A 76 -0.31 13.41 7.07
C ARG A 76 -1.53 12.51 7.14
N THR A 77 -2.58 12.82 6.37
CA THR A 77 -3.81 12.01 6.31
C THR A 77 -3.53 10.65 5.69
N LEU A 78 -2.78 10.62 4.58
CA LEU A 78 -2.39 9.37 3.93
C LEU A 78 -1.58 8.48 4.88
N ALA A 79 -0.57 9.02 5.56
CA ALA A 79 0.30 8.25 6.45
C ALA A 79 -0.39 7.78 7.75
N ARG A 80 -1.28 8.60 8.33
CA ARG A 80 -1.89 8.32 9.64
C ARG A 80 -3.22 7.60 9.59
N THR A 81 -3.95 7.73 8.49
CA THR A 81 -5.31 7.18 8.39
C THR A 81 -5.42 6.14 7.28
N VAL A 82 -4.75 6.33 6.14
CA VAL A 82 -4.96 5.48 4.96
C VAL A 82 -3.98 4.31 4.91
N ARG A 83 -2.69 4.59 4.71
CA ARG A 83 -1.66 3.58 4.45
C ARG A 83 -1.48 2.65 5.65
N GLY A 84 -1.62 1.35 5.41
CA GLY A 84 -1.49 0.29 6.41
C GLY A 84 -2.66 0.17 7.39
N ARG A 85 -3.66 1.06 7.33
CA ARG A 85 -4.83 1.04 8.23
C ARG A 85 -6.12 0.78 7.48
N LEU A 86 -6.42 1.62 6.50
CA LEU A 86 -7.58 1.45 5.61
C LEU A 86 -7.19 0.72 4.33
N ILE A 87 -5.96 0.92 3.83
CA ILE A 87 -5.45 0.26 2.63
C ILE A 87 -4.10 -0.40 2.94
N GLY A 88 -4.04 -1.73 2.80
CA GLY A 88 -2.80 -2.51 2.78
C GLY A 88 -2.33 -2.72 1.34
N LEU A 89 -1.03 -2.56 1.08
CA LEU A 89 -0.41 -2.86 -0.21
C LEU A 89 0.46 -4.10 -0.09
N ILE A 90 0.19 -5.11 -0.93
CA ILE A 90 1.08 -6.25 -1.13
C ILE A 90 1.72 -6.08 -2.52
N PRO A 91 3.00 -5.69 -2.60
CA PRO A 91 3.66 -5.47 -3.89
C PRO A 91 3.88 -6.79 -4.65
N GLN A 92 4.17 -6.72 -5.95
CA GLN A 92 4.33 -7.91 -6.81
C GLN A 92 5.44 -8.87 -6.36
N SER A 93 6.49 -8.35 -5.71
CA SER A 93 7.60 -9.13 -5.16
C SER A 93 7.71 -8.91 -3.64
N PRO A 94 6.78 -9.43 -2.81
CA PRO A 94 6.71 -9.10 -1.39
C PRO A 94 8.04 -9.31 -0.64
N ALA A 95 8.73 -10.41 -0.93
CA ALA A 95 10.01 -10.74 -0.29
C ALA A 95 11.09 -9.67 -0.52
N ALA A 96 11.09 -9.02 -1.69
CA ALA A 96 12.07 -7.97 -2.02
C ALA A 96 11.83 -6.66 -1.24
N HIS A 97 10.66 -6.50 -0.61
CA HIS A 97 10.33 -5.33 0.21
C HIS A 97 10.56 -5.54 1.70
N LEU A 98 10.99 -6.74 2.12
CA LEU A 98 11.43 -6.98 3.48
C LEU A 98 12.85 -6.46 3.68
N THR A 99 13.18 -6.05 4.90
CA THR A 99 14.54 -5.67 5.30
C THR A 99 15.34 -6.93 5.61
N PRO A 100 16.31 -7.35 4.76
CA PRO A 100 16.92 -8.68 4.85
C PRO A 100 17.76 -8.89 6.11
N VAL A 101 18.28 -7.80 6.68
CA VAL A 101 19.11 -7.81 7.90
C VAL A 101 18.29 -7.74 9.20
N ARG A 102 16.96 -7.68 9.12
CA ARG A 102 16.06 -7.73 10.29
C ARG A 102 15.30 -9.05 10.30
N THR A 103 15.02 -9.57 11.48
CA THR A 103 14.16 -10.76 11.60
C THR A 103 12.72 -10.44 11.19
N VAL A 104 11.95 -11.46 10.86
CA VAL A 104 10.51 -11.31 10.58
C VAL A 104 9.80 -10.69 11.79
N ARG A 105 10.12 -11.13 13.01
CA ARG A 105 9.60 -10.59 14.27
C ARG A 105 9.86 -9.10 14.38
N SER A 106 11.10 -8.66 14.19
CA SER A 106 11.45 -7.24 14.35
C SER A 106 10.63 -6.34 13.42
N GLN A 107 10.39 -6.78 12.18
CA GLN A 107 9.61 -6.02 11.20
C GLN A 107 8.11 -6.03 11.52
N LEU A 108 7.58 -7.17 12.00
CA LEU A 108 6.19 -7.27 12.46
C LEU A 108 5.95 -6.42 13.70
N GLU A 109 6.84 -6.45 14.69
CA GLU A 109 6.74 -5.64 15.91
C GLU A 109 6.79 -4.14 15.59
N GLU A 110 7.69 -3.71 14.71
CA GLU A 110 7.75 -2.32 14.21
C GLU A 110 6.42 -1.91 13.55
N THR A 111 5.87 -2.79 12.70
CA THR A 111 4.59 -2.56 12.01
C THR A 111 3.42 -2.47 12.99
N VAL A 112 3.37 -3.36 13.99
CA VAL A 112 2.36 -3.34 15.06
C VAL A 112 2.41 -2.02 15.82
N VAL A 113 3.59 -1.57 16.24
CA VAL A 113 3.74 -0.30 16.95
C VAL A 113 3.27 0.86 16.06
N ALA A 114 3.71 0.88 14.80
CA ALA A 114 3.41 1.96 13.86
C ALA A 114 1.92 2.07 13.52
N LEU A 115 1.19 0.95 13.42
CA LEU A 115 -0.19 0.92 12.96
C LEU A 115 -1.21 0.96 14.10
N THR A 116 -0.93 0.29 15.22
CA THR A 116 -1.90 0.12 16.32
C THR A 116 -1.63 1.01 17.53
N GLY A 117 -0.43 1.60 17.62
CA GLY A 117 0.00 2.36 18.80
C GLY A 117 0.29 1.50 20.04
N THR A 118 0.27 0.17 19.91
CA THR A 118 0.61 -0.78 21.01
C THR A 118 1.98 -0.43 21.61
N ARG A 119 2.05 -0.38 22.95
CA ARG A 119 3.26 -0.05 23.70
C ARG A 119 3.61 -1.18 24.67
N GLY A 120 4.90 -1.28 25.01
CA GLY A 120 5.41 -2.26 25.95
C GLY A 120 5.84 -3.56 25.26
N ARG A 121 7.03 -4.05 25.62
CA ARG A 121 7.69 -5.17 24.93
C ARG A 121 6.81 -6.43 24.88
N ALA A 122 6.18 -6.80 25.99
CA ALA A 122 5.33 -8.00 26.05
C ALA A 122 4.08 -7.88 25.17
N ALA A 123 3.39 -6.73 25.23
CA ALA A 123 2.18 -6.50 24.44
C ALA A 123 2.49 -6.43 22.93
N VAL A 124 3.58 -5.77 22.55
CA VAL A 124 4.03 -5.71 21.15
C VAL A 124 4.37 -7.10 20.63
N ARG A 125 5.09 -7.91 21.40
CA ARG A 125 5.44 -9.28 21.04
C ARG A 125 4.19 -10.14 20.83
N GLN A 126 3.25 -10.11 21.78
CA GLN A 126 2.00 -10.86 21.71
C GLN A 126 1.17 -10.44 20.48
N ALA A 127 1.07 -9.14 20.21
CA ALA A 127 0.34 -8.63 19.05
C ALA A 127 0.99 -9.04 17.72
N ALA A 128 2.33 -9.07 17.65
CA ALA A 128 3.06 -9.55 16.48
C ALA A 128 2.87 -11.05 16.25
N GLU A 129 2.93 -11.87 17.31
CA GLU A 129 2.66 -13.31 17.25
C GLU A 129 1.22 -13.60 16.79
N ALA A 130 0.24 -12.89 17.35
CA ALA A 130 -1.15 -12.99 16.91
C ALA A 130 -1.36 -12.55 15.45
N ALA A 131 -0.60 -11.57 14.96
CA ALA A 131 -0.65 -11.16 13.55
C ALA A 131 -0.06 -12.23 12.63
N ALA A 132 1.04 -12.86 13.03
CA ALA A 132 1.64 -13.97 12.30
C ALA A 132 0.70 -15.18 12.23
N GLU A 133 0.06 -15.53 13.35
CA GLU A 133 -0.93 -16.60 13.41
C GLU A 133 -2.11 -16.37 12.46
N ARG A 134 -2.67 -15.14 12.42
CA ARG A 134 -3.72 -14.77 11.46
C ARG A 134 -3.27 -14.89 10.00
N ALA A 135 -1.99 -14.72 9.72
CA ALA A 135 -1.40 -14.90 8.40
C ALA A 135 -0.97 -16.36 8.13
N ALA A 136 -1.29 -17.28 9.04
CA ALA A 136 -0.82 -18.67 9.02
C ALA A 136 0.72 -18.80 8.92
N PHE A 137 1.45 -17.83 9.46
CA PHE A 137 2.91 -17.83 9.49
C PHE A 137 3.43 -18.54 10.76
N PRO A 138 4.33 -19.54 10.65
CA PRO A 138 4.80 -20.32 11.79
C PRO A 138 5.53 -19.46 12.83
N ALA A 139 5.12 -19.56 14.10
CA ALA A 139 5.74 -18.81 15.19
C ALA A 139 7.25 -19.09 15.34
N GLY A 140 7.68 -20.32 15.04
CA GLY A 140 9.09 -20.71 15.08
C GLY A 140 9.98 -20.00 14.05
N HIS A 141 9.39 -19.46 12.96
CA HIS A 141 10.14 -18.76 11.92
C HIS A 141 10.19 -17.25 12.15
N LEU A 142 9.54 -16.74 13.20
CA LEU A 142 9.51 -15.30 13.48
C LEU A 142 10.91 -14.75 13.76
N ASP A 143 11.78 -15.55 14.36
CA ASP A 143 13.13 -15.13 14.71
C ASP A 143 14.13 -15.33 13.56
N HIS A 144 13.68 -15.85 12.40
CA HIS A 144 14.47 -15.95 11.18
C HIS A 144 14.55 -14.61 10.44
N HIS A 145 15.61 -14.43 9.67
CA HIS A 145 15.68 -13.44 8.61
C HIS A 145 14.83 -13.85 7.40
N PRO A 146 14.36 -12.90 6.57
CA PRO A 146 13.50 -13.19 5.41
C PRO A 146 14.03 -14.21 4.39
N HIS A 147 15.33 -14.51 4.41
CA HIS A 147 15.99 -15.40 3.46
C HIS A 147 16.20 -16.83 3.99
N GLU A 148 15.86 -17.08 5.26
CA GLU A 148 15.96 -18.38 5.94
C GLU A 148 14.60 -19.09 5.99
#